data_AF-A0A527A1X9-F1
#
_entry.id   AF-A0A527A1X9-F1
#
_cell.length_a   1.000
_cell.length_b   1.000
_cell.length_c   1.000
_cell.angle_alpha   90.00
_cell.angle_beta   90.00
_cell.angle_gamma   90.00
#
_symmetry.space_group_name_H-M   'P 1'
#
loop_
_entity.id
_entity.type
_entity.pdbx_description
1 polymer ?
#
loop_
_entity_poly.entity_id
_entity_poly.type
_entity_poly.pdbx_seq_one_letter_code
_entity_poly.pdbx_strand_id
1 'polypeptide(L)'
;MEPAEVLHRLGEQRRRIASRRRDGGWQRYASPRLHPVLRGLRDAVLAATPAQQQAIAAAAQKALGGEFSALGRTWPRRDPDRLFP
;
A
#
# COMPACT_ATOMS: atom_id res chain seq x y z
N MET A 1 28.77 -19.91 32.76
CA MET A 1 27.90 -19.00 31.99
C MET A 1 28.09 -17.64 32.62
N GLU A 2 28.59 -16.68 31.85
CA GLU A 2 29.00 -15.39 32.41
C GLU A 2 27.80 -14.54 32.81
N PRO A 3 27.86 -13.77 33.92
CA PRO A 3 26.73 -12.95 34.38
C PRO A 3 26.19 -11.97 33.34
N ALA A 4 27.07 -11.42 32.49
CA ALA A 4 26.70 -10.53 31.40
C ALA A 4 25.86 -11.25 30.31
N GLU A 5 26.16 -12.52 30.05
CA GLU A 5 25.42 -13.33 29.09
C GLU A 5 24.00 -13.63 29.59
N VAL A 6 23.85 -13.88 30.90
CA VAL A 6 22.54 -14.09 31.54
C VAL A 6 21.67 -12.83 31.41
N LEU A 7 22.24 -11.65 31.67
CA LEU A 7 21.53 -10.37 31.52
C LEU A 7 21.11 -10.11 30.06
N HIS A 8 22.00 -10.41 29.11
CA HIS A 8 21.70 -10.29 27.69
C HIS A 8 20.53 -11.21 27.27
N ARG A 9 20.58 -12.49 27.67
CA ARG A 9 19.53 -13.48 27.35
C ARG A 9 18.19 -13.11 27.98
N LEU A 10 18.17 -12.56 29.20
CA LEU A 10 16.95 -12.03 29.82
C LEU A 10 16.36 -10.85 29.04
N GLY A 11 17.20 -9.94 28.55
CA GLY A 11 16.79 -8.84 27.69
C GLY A 11 16.17 -9.32 26.38
N GLU A 12 16.82 -10.28 25.71
CA GLU A 12 16.29 -10.93 24.50
C GLU A 12 14.96 -11.64 24.75
N GLN A 13 14.84 -12.39 25.84
CA GLN A 13 13.60 -13.07 26.20
C GLN A 13 12.45 -12.08 26.45
N ARG A 14 12.71 -10.96 27.14
CA ARG A 14 11.71 -9.89 27.33
C ARG A 14 11.27 -9.27 26.01
N ARG A 15 12.20 -8.96 25.11
CA ARG A 15 11.89 -8.42 23.76
C ARG A 15 11.07 -9.40 22.93
N ARG A 16 11.42 -10.69 22.97
CA ARG A 16 10.70 -11.75 22.27
C ARG A 16 9.27 -11.92 22.79
N ILE A 17 9.07 -11.90 24.10
CA ILE A 17 7.73 -11.97 24.72
C ILE A 17 6.90 -10.75 24.34
N ALA A 18 7.47 -9.56 24.45
CA ALA A 18 6.79 -8.31 24.09
C ALA A 18 6.38 -8.28 22.62
N SER A 19 7.23 -8.75 21.71
CA SER A 19 6.93 -8.85 20.28
C SER A 19 5.82 -9.87 19.98
N ARG A 20 5.87 -11.06 20.63
CA ARG A 20 4.87 -12.13 20.43
C ARG A 20 3.50 -11.79 21.01
N ARG A 21 3.45 -11.04 22.11
CA ARG A 21 2.20 -10.60 22.78
C ARG A 21 1.75 -9.22 22.32
N ARG A 22 2.17 -8.76 21.13
CA ARG A 22 1.60 -7.57 20.49
C ARG A 22 0.20 -7.90 19.93
N ASP A 23 -0.68 -8.36 20.81
CA ASP A 23 -2.00 -8.90 20.51
C ASP A 23 -3.06 -7.82 20.25
N GLY A 24 -2.71 -6.54 20.46
CA GLY A 24 -3.60 -5.38 20.24
C GLY A 24 -3.97 -5.10 18.77
N GLY A 25 -3.72 -6.05 17.87
CA GLY A 25 -4.10 -6.03 16.47
C GLY A 25 -3.63 -4.79 15.70
N TRP A 26 -4.27 -4.55 14.57
CA TRP A 26 -4.10 -3.32 13.79
C TRP A 26 -4.86 -2.14 14.39
N GLN A 27 -5.76 -2.38 15.36
CA GLN A 27 -6.59 -1.34 16.01
C GLN A 27 -5.76 -0.24 16.69
N ARG A 28 -4.55 -0.54 17.16
CA ARG A 28 -3.63 0.47 17.74
C ARG A 28 -3.07 1.45 16.71
N TYR A 29 -3.11 1.10 15.44
CA TYR A 29 -2.70 1.97 14.35
C TYR A 29 -3.97 2.62 13.80
N ALA A 30 -4.43 3.68 14.47
CA ALA A 30 -5.51 4.48 13.93
C ALA A 30 -5.11 4.92 12.52
N SER A 31 -5.86 4.48 11.51
CA SER A 31 -5.66 4.98 10.15
C SER A 31 -6.05 6.46 10.19
N PRO A 32 -5.11 7.40 10.01
CA PRO A 32 -5.46 8.80 9.96
C PRO A 32 -6.45 8.98 8.81
N ARG A 33 -7.41 9.92 8.94
CA ARG A 33 -8.26 10.27 7.80
C ARG A 33 -7.33 10.66 6.65
N LEU A 34 -7.35 9.84 5.59
CA LEU A 34 -6.62 10.15 4.37
C LEU A 34 -7.29 11.39 3.79
N HIS A 35 -6.65 12.54 3.95
CA HIS A 35 -7.02 13.71 3.21
C HIS A 35 -6.65 13.45 1.75
N PRO A 36 -7.52 13.71 0.76
CA PRO A 36 -7.15 13.55 -0.64
C PRO A 36 -5.94 14.45 -0.93
N VAL A 37 -4.78 13.82 -1.12
CA VAL A 37 -3.46 14.48 -1.12
C VAL A 37 -3.19 15.21 -2.43
N LEU A 38 -3.96 14.92 -3.48
CA LEU A 38 -3.72 15.45 -4.82
C LEU A 38 -4.57 16.70 -5.06
N ARG A 39 -4.19 17.79 -4.39
CA ARG A 39 -4.78 19.12 -4.63
C ARG A 39 -4.68 19.46 -6.12
N GLY A 40 -5.79 19.89 -6.72
CA GLY A 40 -5.84 20.29 -8.13
C GLY A 40 -5.82 19.15 -9.14
N LEU A 41 -5.80 17.87 -8.71
CA LEU A 41 -5.82 16.75 -9.66
C LEU A 41 -7.05 16.79 -10.58
N ARG A 42 -8.22 17.09 -10.01
CA ARG A 42 -9.45 17.20 -10.79
C ARG A 42 -9.31 18.23 -11.90
N ASP A 43 -8.83 19.42 -11.56
CA ASP A 43 -8.68 20.53 -12.51
C ASP A 43 -7.59 20.21 -13.56
N ALA A 44 -6.50 19.57 -13.14
CA ALA A 44 -5.43 19.11 -14.03
C ALA A 44 -5.92 18.05 -15.03
N VAL A 45 -6.79 17.12 -14.60
CA VAL A 45 -7.40 16.12 -15.49
C VAL A 45 -8.36 16.78 -16.48
N LEU A 46 -9.14 17.77 -16.04
CA LEU A 46 -10.04 18.53 -16.90
C LEU A 46 -9.28 19.39 -17.93
N ALA A 47 -8.10 19.89 -17.56
CA ALA A 47 -7.22 20.68 -18.42
C ALA A 47 -6.22 19.84 -19.24
N ALA A 48 -6.34 18.51 -19.22
CA ALA A 48 -5.38 17.62 -19.89
C ALA A 48 -5.34 17.88 -21.40
N THR A 49 -4.13 17.84 -21.98
CA THR A 49 -3.95 17.95 -23.44
C THR A 49 -4.57 16.75 -24.17
N PRO A 50 -4.88 16.84 -25.47
CA PRO A 50 -5.44 15.72 -26.22
C PRO A 50 -4.59 14.44 -26.14
N ALA A 51 -3.26 14.57 -26.18
CA ALA A 51 -2.34 13.44 -26.03
C ALA A 51 -2.44 12.80 -24.63
N GLN A 52 -2.56 13.62 -23.58
CA GLN A 52 -2.75 13.14 -22.21
C GLN A 52 -4.10 12.44 -22.04
N GLN A 53 -5.18 13.00 -22.60
CA GLN A 53 -6.51 12.40 -22.57
C GLN A 53 -6.49 11.01 -23.24
N GLN A 54 -5.84 10.88 -24.39
CA GLN A 54 -5.67 9.59 -25.08
C GLN A 54 -4.87 8.60 -24.22
N ALA A 55 -3.78 9.04 -23.59
CA ALA A 55 -2.99 8.19 -22.70
C ALA A 55 -3.80 7.72 -21.48
N ILE A 56 -4.59 8.61 -20.87
CA ILE A 56 -5.49 8.30 -19.76
C ILE A 56 -6.55 7.28 -20.20
N ALA A 57 -7.18 7.48 -21.35
CA ALA A 57 -8.18 6.57 -21.89
C ALA A 57 -7.60 5.17 -22.16
N ALA A 58 -6.42 5.10 -22.80
CA ALA A 58 -5.74 3.84 -23.06
C ALA A 58 -5.35 3.10 -21.76
N ALA A 59 -4.86 3.82 -20.76
CA ALA A 59 -4.54 3.25 -19.45
C ALA A 59 -5.80 2.75 -18.73
N ALA A 60 -6.88 3.54 -18.76
CA ALA A 60 -8.17 3.16 -18.18
C ALA A 60 -8.74 1.91 -18.83
N GLN A 61 -8.68 1.81 -20.16
CA GLN A 61 -9.19 0.65 -20.89
C GLN A 61 -8.41 -0.63 -20.57
N LYS A 62 -7.09 -0.55 -20.42
CA LYS A 62 -6.26 -1.69 -19.95
C LYS A 62 -6.63 -2.09 -18.52
N ALA A 63 -6.75 -1.13 -17.62
CA ALA A 63 -7.12 -1.39 -16.23
C ALA A 63 -8.51 -2.05 -16.14
N LEU A 64 -9.49 -1.59 -16.93
CA LEU A 64 -10.82 -2.18 -17.04
C LEU A 64 -10.80 -3.56 -17.73
N GLY A 65 -9.80 -3.84 -18.58
CA GLY A 65 -9.54 -5.17 -19.13
C GLY A 65 -8.85 -6.13 -18.15
N GLY A 66 -8.59 -5.70 -16.92
CA GLY A 66 -7.90 -6.47 -15.89
C GLY A 66 -6.37 -6.38 -15.95
N GLU A 67 -5.82 -5.52 -16.81
CA GLU A 67 -4.38 -5.35 -17.01
C GLU A 67 -3.90 -4.02 -16.43
N PHE A 68 -3.37 -4.07 -15.21
CA PHE A 68 -2.84 -2.89 -14.54
C PHE A 68 -1.30 -2.88 -14.56
N SER A 69 -0.73 -1.78 -15.04
CA SER A 69 0.71 -1.54 -15.05
C SER A 69 1.03 -0.12 -14.61
N ALA A 70 2.00 0.03 -13.70
CA ALA A 70 2.46 1.31 -13.18
C ALA A 70 3.90 1.20 -12.68
N LEU A 71 4.69 2.27 -12.84
CA LEU A 71 6.07 2.35 -12.33
C LEU A 71 6.96 1.18 -12.80
N GLY A 72 6.77 0.73 -14.05
CA GLY A 72 7.52 -0.39 -14.63
C GLY A 72 7.14 -1.77 -14.08
N ARG A 73 6.08 -1.87 -13.27
CA ARG A 73 5.54 -3.14 -12.78
C ARG A 73 4.18 -3.41 -13.36
N THR A 74 3.95 -4.65 -13.76
CA THR A 74 2.66 -5.14 -14.25
C THR A 74 2.11 -6.13 -13.24
N TRP A 75 0.88 -5.90 -12.81
CA TRP A 75 0.18 -6.79 -11.88
C TRP A 75 -0.44 -7.98 -12.63
N PRO A 76 -0.72 -9.10 -11.93
CA PRO A 76 -1.44 -10.22 -12.53
C PRO A 76 -2.77 -9.78 -13.12
N ARG A 77 -3.12 -10.35 -14.27
CA ARG A 77 -4.38 -10.05 -14.94
C ARG A 77 -5.56 -10.44 -14.03
N ARG A 78 -6.51 -9.54 -13.89
CA ARG A 78 -7.76 -9.75 -13.14
C ARG A 78 -8.91 -10.09 -14.08
N ASP A 79 -9.92 -10.75 -13.53
CA ASP A 79 -11.20 -10.92 -14.20
C ASP A 79 -11.86 -9.53 -14.40
N PRO A 80 -12.19 -9.13 -15.64
CA PRO A 80 -12.92 -7.89 -15.92
C PRO A 80 -14.24 -7.75 -15.16
N ASP A 81 -14.89 -8.86 -14.82
CA ASP A 81 -16.14 -8.87 -14.05
C ASP A 81 -15.88 -8.79 -12.53
N ARG A 82 -14.61 -8.82 -12.10
CA ARG A 82 -14.19 -8.82 -10.69
C ARG A 82 -12.90 -8.01 -10.43
N LEU A 83 -12.86 -6.81 -11.00
CA LEU A 83 -11.70 -5.90 -10.99
C LEU A 83 -11.37 -5.27 -9.64
N PHE A 84 -12.32 -5.18 -8.72
CA PHE A 84 -12.13 -4.60 -7.40
C PHE A 84 -12.78 -5.51 -6.35
N PRO A 85 -12.22 -5.59 -5.12
CA PRO A 85 -12.96 -6.16 -4.00
C PRO A 85 -14.23 -5.35 -3.70
#